data_AF-A0A963UMY0-F1
#
_entry.id   AF-A0A963UMY0-F1
#
_cell.length_a   1.000
_cell.length_b   1.000
_cell.length_c   1.000
_cell.angle_alpha   90.00
_cell.angle_beta   90.00
_cell.angle_gamma   90.00
#
_symmetry.space_group_name_H-M   'P 1'
#
loop_
_entity.id
_entity.type
_entity.pdbx_description
1 polymer ?
#
loop_
_entity_poly.entity_id
_entity_poly.type
_entity_poly.pdbx_seq_one_letter_code
_entity_poly.pdbx_strand_id
1 'polypeptide(L)'
;MPHNNTNAPVARPDVLTRPKLEGGRRFVMKTDFEPAGDQPTAIVELAEGVKAGERDQVLLGATGTGKTFTMAKVIEETQRPAIILAPNKT
;
A
#
# COMPACT_ATOMS: atom_id res chain seq x y z
N MET A 1 8.56 41.70 11.25
CA MET A 1 9.02 40.61 10.35
C MET A 1 7.88 40.30 9.38
N PRO A 2 7.99 40.58 8.07
CA PRO A 2 6.93 40.25 7.13
C PRO A 2 6.91 38.75 6.85
N HIS A 3 5.74 38.12 6.99
CA HIS A 3 5.51 36.73 6.62
C HIS A 3 5.34 36.64 5.10
N ASN A 4 6.08 35.74 4.46
CA ASN A 4 6.05 35.53 3.02
C ASN A 4 4.80 34.71 2.64
N ASN A 5 3.77 35.37 2.11
CA ASN A 5 2.51 34.73 1.70
C ASN A 5 2.45 34.43 0.18
N THR A 6 3.61 34.32 -0.49
CA THR A 6 3.69 34.21 -1.96
C THR A 6 3.37 32.81 -2.52
N ASN A 7 2.96 31.85 -1.69
CA ASN A 7 2.45 30.57 -2.21
C ASN A 7 0.98 30.70 -2.61
N ALA A 8 0.73 31.43 -3.72
CA ALA A 8 -0.49 31.22 -4.48
C ALA A 8 -0.59 29.73 -4.85
N PRO A 9 -1.78 29.11 -4.84
CA PRO A 9 -1.94 27.74 -5.33
C PRO A 9 -1.55 27.73 -6.81
N VAL A 10 -0.31 27.32 -7.08
CA VAL A 10 0.18 27.10 -8.43
C VAL A 10 -0.73 26.04 -9.03
N ALA A 11 -1.27 26.28 -10.23
CA ALA A 11 -2.08 25.30 -10.94
C ALA A 11 -1.35 23.96 -10.90
N ARG A 12 -1.98 22.94 -10.29
CA ARG A 12 -1.39 21.61 -10.23
C ARG A 12 -1.10 21.21 -11.68
N PRO A 13 0.15 20.90 -12.03
CA PRO A 13 0.45 20.45 -13.39
C PRO A 13 -0.45 19.26 -13.69
N ASP A 14 -0.98 19.21 -14.90
CA ASP A 14 -1.85 18.13 -15.33
C ASP A 14 -1.09 16.80 -15.21
N VAL A 15 -1.43 16.05 -14.16
CA VAL A 15 -0.71 14.84 -13.71
C VAL A 15 -0.76 13.74 -14.80
N LEU A 16 -1.58 13.95 -15.83
CA LEU A 16 -1.78 13.06 -16.97
C LEU A 16 -0.55 12.90 -17.89
N THR A 17 0.46 13.78 -17.80
CA THR A 17 1.62 13.78 -18.73
C THR A 17 2.85 13.05 -18.21
N ARG A 18 2.88 12.63 -16.94
CA ARG A 18 3.91 11.67 -16.53
C ARG A 18 3.60 10.38 -17.27
N PRO A 19 4.57 9.76 -17.99
CA PRO A 19 4.44 8.35 -18.31
C PRO A 19 4.08 7.70 -16.97
N LYS A 20 2.90 7.07 -16.87
CA LYS A 20 2.63 6.20 -15.72
C LYS A 20 3.91 5.36 -15.61
N LEU A 21 4.59 5.39 -14.45
CA LEU A 21 5.66 4.43 -14.20
C LEU A 21 5.03 3.11 -14.61
N GLU A 22 5.49 2.56 -15.73
CA GLU A 22 4.87 1.40 -16.31
C GLU A 22 4.91 0.36 -15.19
N GLY A 23 3.74 0.07 -14.62
CA GLY A 23 3.53 -1.21 -13.98
C GLY A 23 3.99 -2.24 -15.00
N GLY A 24 4.73 -3.24 -14.55
CA GLY A 24 5.30 -4.22 -15.47
C GLY A 24 6.35 -5.11 -14.81
N ARG A 25 7.01 -4.61 -13.77
CA ARG A 25 7.75 -5.50 -12.86
C ARG A 25 6.79 -6.01 -11.81
N ARG A 26 6.53 -7.31 -11.88
CA ARG A 26 5.79 -8.04 -10.84
C ARG A 26 6.46 -7.77 -9.50
N PHE A 27 5.70 -7.32 -8.51
CA PHE A 27 6.18 -7.27 -7.15
C PHE A 27 6.37 -8.72 -6.66
N VAL A 28 7.59 -9.08 -6.28
CA VAL A 28 7.93 -10.43 -5.79
C VAL A 28 8.54 -10.27 -4.41
N MET A 29 7.94 -10.91 -3.42
CA MET A 29 8.39 -10.90 -2.05
C MET A 29 9.59 -11.84 -1.89
N LYS A 30 10.74 -11.28 -1.50
CA LYS A 30 11.93 -12.06 -1.17
C LYS A 30 11.94 -12.35 0.33
N THR A 31 11.69 -13.60 0.69
CA THR A 31 11.60 -14.06 2.08
C THR A 31 11.88 -15.55 2.14
N ASP A 32 12.50 -16.01 3.23
CA ASP A 32 12.67 -17.44 3.54
C ASP A 32 11.50 -17.97 4.41
N PHE A 33 10.61 -17.08 4.84
CA PHE A 33 9.45 -17.39 5.67
C PHE A 33 8.19 -17.57 4.83
N GLU A 34 7.40 -18.57 5.19
CA GLU A 34 6.04 -18.79 4.70
C GLU A 34 4.99 -18.19 5.65
N PRO A 35 3.82 -17.77 5.13
CA PRO A 35 2.72 -17.34 5.98
C PRO A 35 2.32 -18.43 6.97
N ALA A 36 2.08 -18.06 8.22
CA ALA A 36 1.74 -18.99 9.30
C ALA A 36 0.61 -18.46 10.20
N GLY A 37 0.00 -19.35 10.99
CA GLY A 37 -1.16 -19.01 11.83
C GLY A 37 -2.32 -18.53 10.97
N ASP A 38 -2.93 -17.40 11.33
CA ASP A 38 -4.06 -16.81 10.62
C ASP A 38 -3.66 -15.97 9.39
N GLN A 39 -2.35 -15.79 9.15
CA GLN A 39 -1.87 -14.98 8.03
C GLN A 39 -2.35 -15.48 6.65
N PRO A 40 -2.33 -16.80 6.32
CA PRO A 40 -2.80 -17.27 5.02
C PRO A 40 -4.24 -16.84 4.73
N THR A 41 -5.14 -17.03 5.70
CA THR A 41 -6.55 -16.66 5.59
C THR A 41 -6.71 -15.15 5.41
N ALA A 42 -6.04 -14.35 6.25
CA ALA A 42 -6.10 -12.90 6.15
C ALA A 42 -5.56 -12.36 4.80
N ILE A 43 -4.52 -12.99 4.23
CA ILE A 43 -4.00 -12.61 2.92
C ILE A 43 -5.04 -12.87 1.82
N VAL A 44 -5.68 -14.05 1.84
CA VAL A 44 -6.69 -14.42 0.84
C VAL A 44 -7.88 -13.47 0.91
N GLU A 45 -8.48 -13.30 2.09
CA GLU A 45 -9.66 -12.46 2.28
C GLU A 45 -9.40 -11.01 1.84
N LEU A 46 -8.29 -10.42 2.27
CA LEU A 46 -7.94 -9.05 1.89
C LEU A 46 -7.66 -8.90 0.40
N ALA A 47 -6.95 -9.87 -0.20
CA ALA A 47 -6.67 -9.84 -1.62
C ALA A 47 -7.94 -9.99 -2.46
N GLU A 48 -8.87 -10.86 -2.05
CA GLU A 48 -10.18 -11.02 -2.68
C GLU A 48 -11.02 -9.76 -2.57
N GLY A 49 -11.12 -9.14 -1.39
CA GLY A 49 -11.84 -7.86 -1.22
C GLY A 49 -11.26 -6.77 -2.13
N VAL A 50 -9.93 -6.68 -2.24
CA VAL A 50 -9.27 -5.72 -3.15
C VAL A 50 -9.59 -6.00 -4.62
N LYS A 51 -9.67 -7.27 -5.03
CA LYS A 51 -10.04 -7.69 -6.40
C LYS A 51 -11.53 -7.48 -6.68
N ALA A 52 -12.39 -7.62 -5.67
CA ALA A 52 -13.83 -7.36 -5.75
C ALA A 52 -14.17 -5.85 -5.78
N GLY A 53 -13.20 -4.98 -5.53
CA GLY A 53 -13.39 -3.52 -5.53
C GLY A 53 -13.92 -2.96 -4.21
N GLU A 54 -13.80 -3.72 -3.11
CA GLU A 54 -14.05 -3.21 -1.77
C GLU A 54 -13.08 -2.06 -1.47
N ARG A 55 -13.61 -0.95 -0.97
CA ARG A 55 -12.82 0.26 -0.75
C ARG A 55 -12.12 0.27 0.60
N ASP A 56 -12.82 -0.19 1.64
CA ASP A 56 -12.41 -0.07 3.02
C ASP A 56 -12.38 -1.46 3.67
N GLN A 57 -11.20 -1.87 4.12
CA GLN A 57 -10.98 -3.17 4.77
C GLN A 57 -10.04 -2.98 5.96
N VAL A 58 -10.20 -3.79 7.01
CA VAL A 58 -9.43 -3.67 8.26
C VAL A 58 -8.74 -5.00 8.57
N LEU A 59 -7.41 -4.98 8.64
CA LEU A 59 -6.62 -6.10 9.17
C LEU A 59 -6.50 -5.98 10.69
N LEU A 60 -7.31 -6.74 11.43
CA LEU A 60 -7.20 -6.85 12.89
C LEU A 60 -6.10 -7.86 13.26
N GLY A 61 -4.90 -7.36 13.53
CA GLY A 61 -3.78 -8.20 13.97
C GLY A 61 -3.20 -7.74 15.31
N ALA A 62 -2.92 -8.68 16.20
CA ALA A 62 -2.20 -8.41 17.45
C ALA A 62 -0.76 -7.92 17.19
N THR A 63 -0.10 -7.39 18.23
CA THR A 63 1.31 -6.97 18.13
C THR A 63 2.20 -8.21 17.99
N GLY A 64 3.18 -8.17 17.08
CA GLY A 64 4.10 -9.28 16.83
C GLY A 64 3.59 -10.36 15.85
N THR A 65 2.35 -10.29 15.37
CA THR A 65 1.80 -11.31 14.44
C THR A 65 2.22 -11.14 12.97
N GLY A 66 3.14 -10.20 12.68
CA GLY A 66 3.66 -10.02 11.32
C GLY A 66 2.75 -9.26 10.36
N LYS A 67 1.97 -8.26 10.82
CA LYS A 67 1.08 -7.44 9.95
C LYS A 67 1.77 -6.88 8.69
N THR A 68 3.03 -6.47 8.78
CA THR A 68 3.81 -6.01 7.62
C THR A 68 4.00 -7.12 6.58
N PHE A 69 4.30 -8.34 7.03
CA PHE A 69 4.44 -9.50 6.16
C PHE A 69 3.11 -9.82 5.46
N THR A 70 2.02 -9.86 6.23
CA THR A 70 0.65 -10.04 5.69
C THR A 70 0.34 -9.00 4.61
N MET A 71 0.56 -7.70 4.88
CA MET A 71 0.28 -6.65 3.91
C MET A 71 1.20 -6.70 2.68
N ALA A 72 2.47 -7.07 2.84
CA ALA A 72 3.37 -7.26 1.71
C ALA A 72 2.90 -8.40 0.79
N LYS A 73 2.39 -9.50 1.35
CA LYS A 73 1.78 -10.60 0.60
C LYS A 73 0.49 -10.18 -0.10
N VAL A 74 -0.35 -9.34 0.51
CA VAL A 74 -1.54 -8.78 -0.16
C VAL A 74 -1.14 -7.90 -1.35
N ILE A 75 -0.08 -7.09 -1.23
CA ILE A 75 0.44 -6.28 -2.33
C ILE A 75 1.02 -7.17 -3.44
N GLU A 76 1.74 -8.23 -3.08
CA GLU A 76 2.22 -9.25 -4.02
C GLU A 76 1.07 -9.98 -4.74
N GLU A 77 -0.01 -10.33 -4.06
CA GLU A 77 -1.12 -11.05 -4.68
C GLU A 77 -1.96 -10.15 -5.60
N THR A 78 -2.13 -8.89 -5.24
CA THR A 78 -2.98 -7.95 -5.98
C THR A 78 -2.26 -7.25 -7.13
N GLN A 79 -0.93 -7.14 -7.08
CA GLN A 79 -0.12 -6.46 -8.11
C GLN A 79 -0.59 -5.03 -8.41
N ARG A 80 -1.12 -4.34 -7.40
CA ARG A 80 -1.58 -2.96 -7.50
C ARG A 80 -0.53 -2.01 -6.92
N PRO A 81 -0.27 -0.85 -7.56
CA PRO A 81 0.52 0.20 -6.93
C PRO A 81 -0.07 0.58 -5.57
N ALA A 82 0.76 0.55 -4.53
CA ALA A 82 0.34 0.76 -3.14
C ALA A 82 1.05 1.97 -2.53
N ILE A 83 0.36 2.66 -1.62
CA ILE A 83 0.93 3.69 -0.76
C ILE A 83 0.73 3.26 0.70
N ILE A 84 1.81 3.28 1.49
CA ILE A 84 1.76 3.00 2.92
C ILE A 84 1.91 4.33 3.65
N LEU A 85 0.92 4.67 4.47
CA LEU A 85 0.90 5.88 5.28
C LEU A 85 1.25 5.50 6.71
N ALA A 86 2.39 5.98 7.20
CA ALA A 86 2.77 5.88 8.60
C ALA A 86 2.47 7.21 9.30
N PRO A 87 1.97 7.20 10.54
CA PRO A 87 1.68 8.44 11.27
C PRO A 87 2.95 9.21 11.64
N ASN A 88 4.09 8.53 11.71
CA ASN A 88 5.38 9.08 12.12
C ASN A 88 6.50 8.60 11.18
N LYS A 89 7.66 9.27 11.25
CA LYS A 89 8.86 8.97 10.43
C LYS A 89 9.68 7.77 10.92
N THR A 90 9.39 7.28 12.12
CA THR A 90 10.15 6.24 12.83
C THR A 90 9.67 4.85 12.47
#